data_AF-A0A958KX38-F1
#
_entry.id   AF-A0A958KX38-F1
#
_cell.length_a   1.000
_cell.length_b   1.000
_cell.length_c   1.000
_cell.angle_alpha   90.00
_cell.angle_beta   90.00
_cell.angle_gamma   90.00
#
_symmetry.space_group_name_H-M   'P 1'
#
loop_
_entity.id
_entity.type
_entity.pdbx_description
1 polymer ?
#
loop_
_entity_poly.entity_id
_entity_poly.type
_entity_poly.pdbx_seq_one_letter_code
_entity_poly.pdbx_strand_id
1 'polypeptide(L)'
;MVKFISVLVTALMFSFSAQAAEPVGILVVGDSWAWLSCQFGSFDAELKHQGYKSENAEVRAKIYGCNQTTEGGLKSYHLVEEKYQYKIREQLLKHEDVKIVYISAGGNDFSKYWNKQNTEAEETAIFEKIRSHLQNVSDFILSVRPDVKILITGYDYPNFKDFIQIKPYKEKFENMGRPSVLELNSALLRMAAYLSTRLNNSAGNINYIHHYGLMHYYYGQKKYGLEKKQTAHPSLISSPDSPESFGGDISMETPPEGCMRVTKKYLDAFHLSPNGFQKAFRHSIYMYLAEWLEEFSR
;
A
#
# COMPACT_ATOMS: atom_id res chain seq x y z
N MET A 1 -24.59 -74.78 -23.02
CA MET A 1 -23.34 -74.11 -23.42
C MET A 1 -23.65 -72.64 -23.66
N VAL A 2 -22.86 -71.77 -23.04
CA VAL A 2 -23.20 -70.43 -22.53
C VAL A 2 -23.29 -69.35 -23.64
N LYS A 3 -24.34 -68.52 -23.62
CA LYS A 3 -24.46 -67.30 -24.43
C LYS A 3 -23.67 -66.17 -23.77
N PHE A 4 -22.64 -65.66 -24.43
CA PHE A 4 -21.92 -64.45 -24.01
C PHE A 4 -22.68 -63.19 -24.44
N ILE A 5 -23.19 -62.45 -23.46
CA ILE A 5 -23.70 -61.08 -23.64
C ILE A 5 -22.50 -60.15 -23.52
N SER A 6 -22.12 -59.51 -24.62
CA SER A 6 -21.09 -58.46 -24.62
C SER A 6 -21.76 -57.15 -24.20
N VAL A 7 -21.50 -56.71 -22.97
CA VAL A 7 -21.92 -55.39 -22.47
C VAL A 7 -20.85 -54.39 -22.92
N LEU A 8 -21.20 -53.55 -23.88
CA LEU A 8 -20.39 -52.42 -24.32
C LEU A 8 -20.52 -51.31 -23.27
N VAL A 9 -19.52 -51.18 -22.39
CA VAL A 9 -19.42 -50.06 -21.45
C VAL A 9 -18.78 -48.87 -22.17
N THR A 10 -19.61 -47.94 -22.63
CA THR A 10 -19.15 -46.65 -23.17
C THR A 10 -18.70 -45.78 -22.00
N ALA A 11 -17.38 -45.72 -21.75
CA ALA A 11 -16.80 -44.79 -20.79
C ALA A 11 -16.93 -43.36 -21.33
N LEU A 12 -17.87 -42.58 -20.80
CA LEU A 12 -17.88 -41.12 -20.97
C LEU A 12 -16.65 -40.54 -20.23
N MET A 13 -15.58 -40.26 -20.99
CA MET A 13 -14.48 -39.44 -20.53
C MET A 13 -14.98 -37.99 -20.42
N PHE A 14 -15.47 -37.59 -19.25
CA PHE A 14 -15.60 -36.17 -18.91
C PHE A 14 -14.19 -35.57 -18.86
N SER A 15 -13.79 -34.93 -19.94
CA SER A 15 -12.59 -34.09 -19.95
C SER A 15 -12.91 -32.86 -19.11
N PHE A 16 -12.56 -32.90 -17.82
CA PHE A 16 -12.42 -31.68 -17.03
C PHE A 16 -11.23 -30.92 -17.59
N SER A 17 -11.49 -30.04 -18.56
CA SER A 17 -10.56 -28.98 -18.87
C SER A 17 -10.42 -28.15 -17.59
N ALA A 18 -9.30 -28.29 -16.90
CA ALA A 18 -8.92 -27.34 -15.85
C ALA A 18 -8.81 -25.98 -16.54
N GLN A 19 -9.85 -25.16 -16.44
CA GLN A 19 -9.80 -23.77 -16.84
C GLN A 19 -8.72 -23.14 -15.96
N ALA A 20 -7.63 -22.65 -16.55
CA ALA A 20 -6.64 -21.88 -15.82
C ALA A 20 -7.36 -20.75 -15.08
N ALA A 21 -7.05 -20.54 -13.80
CA ALA A 21 -7.75 -19.54 -13.02
C ALA A 21 -7.43 -18.17 -13.60
N GLU A 22 -8.44 -17.33 -13.80
CA GLU A 22 -8.19 -15.96 -14.28
C GLU A 22 -7.35 -15.21 -13.23
N PRO A 23 -6.33 -14.44 -13.66
CA PRO A 23 -5.43 -13.78 -12.71
C PRO A 23 -6.17 -12.73 -11.88
N VAL A 24 -5.89 -12.66 -10.58
CA VAL A 24 -6.54 -11.70 -9.68
C VAL A 24 -6.01 -10.28 -9.94
N GLY A 25 -6.92 -9.37 -10.26
CA GLY A 25 -6.61 -7.96 -10.49
C GLY A 25 -6.49 -7.15 -9.20
N ILE A 26 -5.45 -6.31 -9.13
CA ILE A 26 -5.23 -5.30 -8.09
C ILE A 26 -5.31 -3.92 -8.75
N LEU A 27 -6.34 -3.15 -8.44
CA LEU A 27 -6.47 -1.76 -8.87
C LEU A 27 -5.71 -0.85 -7.91
N VAL A 28 -4.73 -0.10 -8.42
CA VAL A 28 -3.95 0.86 -7.63
C VAL A 28 -4.56 2.24 -7.74
N VAL A 29 -4.86 2.87 -6.59
CA VAL A 29 -5.44 4.20 -6.49
C VAL A 29 -4.59 5.03 -5.54
N GLY A 30 -4.29 6.30 -5.86
CA GLY A 30 -3.69 7.15 -4.84
C GLY A 30 -2.69 8.19 -5.29
N ASP A 31 -1.87 8.61 -4.34
CA ASP A 31 -0.93 9.72 -4.47
C ASP A 31 0.43 9.32 -5.10
N SER A 32 1.48 10.09 -4.81
CA SER A 32 2.82 9.85 -5.31
C SER A 32 3.42 8.51 -4.88
N TRP A 33 3.02 7.92 -3.75
CA TRP A 33 3.53 6.59 -3.35
C TRP A 33 2.98 5.48 -4.24
N ALA A 34 1.68 5.53 -4.56
CA ALA A 34 1.06 4.65 -5.54
C ALA A 34 1.65 4.89 -6.94
N TRP A 35 1.70 6.15 -7.38
CA TRP A 35 2.20 6.52 -8.71
C TRP A 35 3.66 6.12 -8.91
N LEU A 36 4.57 6.42 -7.98
CA LEU A 36 5.99 6.06 -8.09
C LEU A 36 6.21 4.56 -8.02
N SER A 37 5.44 3.83 -7.21
CA SER A 37 5.50 2.36 -7.18
C SER A 37 5.15 1.76 -8.55
N CYS A 38 4.19 2.36 -9.25
CA CYS A 38 3.87 2.04 -10.63
C CYS A 38 4.98 2.43 -11.61
N GLN A 39 5.47 3.68 -11.57
CA GLN A 39 6.52 4.14 -12.50
C GLN A 39 7.83 3.36 -12.37
N PHE A 40 8.15 2.89 -11.17
CA PHE A 40 9.32 2.06 -10.93
C PHE A 40 9.11 0.57 -11.22
N GLY A 41 7.90 0.16 -11.60
CA GLY A 41 7.55 -1.25 -11.77
C GLY A 41 7.69 -2.06 -10.47
N SER A 42 7.63 -1.41 -9.31
CA SER A 42 7.87 -2.05 -8.02
C SER A 42 6.83 -3.11 -7.69
N PHE A 43 5.56 -2.85 -8.04
CA PHE A 43 4.49 -3.83 -7.89
C PHE A 43 4.77 -5.10 -8.71
N ASP A 44 5.01 -4.93 -10.00
CA ASP A 44 5.26 -6.04 -10.93
C ASP A 44 6.53 -6.82 -10.60
N ALA A 45 7.61 -6.13 -10.23
CA ALA A 45 8.86 -6.75 -9.83
C ALA A 45 8.67 -7.64 -8.60
N GLU A 46 7.90 -7.17 -7.62
CA GLU A 46 7.65 -7.93 -6.40
C GLU A 46 6.64 -9.08 -6.62
N LEU A 47 5.58 -8.89 -7.41
CA LEU A 47 4.68 -9.99 -7.82
C LEU A 47 5.47 -11.09 -8.55
N LYS A 48 6.41 -10.72 -9.42
CA LYS A 48 7.30 -11.68 -10.10
C LYS A 48 8.22 -12.38 -9.10
N HIS A 49 8.79 -11.64 -8.16
CA HIS A 49 9.66 -12.20 -7.13
C HIS A 49 8.94 -13.21 -6.22
N GLN A 50 7.68 -12.96 -5.89
CA GLN A 50 6.84 -13.84 -5.06
C GLN A 50 6.17 -14.97 -5.84
N GLY A 51 6.38 -15.06 -7.16
CA GLY A 51 5.78 -16.12 -8.00
C GLY A 51 4.32 -15.90 -8.38
N TYR A 52 3.75 -14.71 -8.13
CA TYR A 52 2.41 -14.33 -8.60
C TYR A 52 2.40 -13.87 -10.07
N LYS A 53 3.57 -13.65 -10.67
CA LYS A 53 3.74 -13.29 -12.08
C LYS A 53 4.94 -14.03 -12.66
N SER A 54 4.77 -14.67 -13.82
CA SER A 54 5.85 -15.34 -14.53
C SER A 54 5.74 -15.05 -16.04
N GLU A 55 6.88 -15.03 -16.73
CA GLU A 55 6.92 -14.92 -18.20
C GLU A 55 6.61 -16.27 -18.87
N ASN A 56 6.83 -17.38 -18.17
CA ASN A 56 6.75 -18.74 -18.70
C ASN A 56 5.79 -19.65 -17.89
N ALA A 57 5.01 -19.08 -16.97
CA ALA A 57 4.03 -19.81 -16.15
C ALA A 57 2.75 -18.98 -15.97
N GLU A 58 1.76 -19.56 -15.31
CA GLU A 58 0.48 -18.93 -15.03
C GLU A 58 0.66 -17.62 -14.23
N VAL A 59 0.09 -16.53 -14.75
CA VAL A 59 0.03 -15.25 -14.06
C VAL A 59 -1.09 -15.36 -13.04
N ARG A 60 -0.81 -15.14 -11.75
CA ARG A 60 -1.81 -15.25 -10.67
C ARG A 60 -2.32 -13.88 -10.24
N ALA A 61 -1.58 -12.81 -10.49
CA ALA A 61 -1.97 -11.45 -10.16
C ALA A 61 -1.59 -10.42 -11.25
N LYS A 62 -2.41 -9.37 -11.40
CA LYS A 62 -2.18 -8.25 -12.34
C LYS A 62 -2.40 -6.90 -11.65
N ILE A 63 -1.68 -5.87 -12.10
CA ILE A 63 -1.80 -4.49 -11.61
C ILE A 63 -2.56 -3.64 -12.63
N TYR A 64 -3.55 -2.87 -12.16
CA TYR A 64 -4.34 -1.93 -12.95
C TYR A 64 -4.30 -0.51 -12.37
N GLY A 65 -4.70 0.48 -13.19
CA GLY A 65 -4.93 1.86 -12.74
C GLY A 65 -3.70 2.74 -12.58
N CYS A 66 -2.48 2.22 -12.82
CA CYS A 66 -1.23 2.95 -12.60
C CYS A 66 -1.17 4.35 -13.22
N ASN A 67 -1.73 4.57 -14.42
CA ASN A 67 -1.72 5.88 -15.09
C ASN A 67 -3.10 6.58 -15.08
N GLN A 68 -4.11 5.94 -14.51
CA GLN A 68 -5.52 6.38 -14.57
C GLN A 68 -5.99 6.86 -13.21
N THR A 69 -5.65 6.13 -12.14
CA THR A 69 -6.17 6.33 -10.79
C THR A 69 -5.09 6.74 -9.79
N THR A 70 -3.88 7.04 -10.26
CA THR A 70 -2.78 7.54 -9.42
C THR A 70 -2.22 8.86 -9.95
N GLU A 71 -1.86 9.77 -9.05
CA GLU A 71 -1.23 11.05 -9.41
C GLU A 71 -0.38 11.61 -8.25
N GLY A 72 0.76 12.21 -8.56
CA GLY A 72 1.63 12.80 -7.54
C GLY A 72 0.96 13.96 -6.79
N GLY A 73 1.11 13.99 -5.46
CA GLY A 73 0.63 15.10 -4.63
C GLY A 73 -0.87 15.07 -4.30
N LEU A 74 -1.58 13.99 -4.66
CA LEU A 74 -2.97 13.85 -4.26
C LEU A 74 -3.13 13.78 -2.74
N LYS A 75 -4.23 14.37 -2.30
CA LYS A 75 -4.74 14.32 -0.94
C LYS A 75 -5.95 13.40 -0.92
N SER A 76 -6.30 12.87 0.24
CA SER A 76 -7.42 11.95 0.39
C SER A 76 -8.72 12.55 -0.11
N TYR A 77 -8.95 13.86 0.06
CA TYR A 77 -10.16 14.51 -0.45
C TYR A 77 -10.26 14.53 -1.97
N HIS A 78 -9.14 14.50 -2.71
CA HIS A 78 -9.22 14.44 -4.16
C HIS A 78 -9.86 13.13 -4.62
N LEU A 79 -9.68 12.03 -3.87
CA LEU A 79 -10.23 10.73 -4.23
C LEU A 79 -11.76 10.65 -4.07
N VAL A 80 -12.37 11.58 -3.33
CA VAL A 80 -13.83 11.70 -3.21
C VAL A 80 -14.43 12.68 -4.24
N GLU A 81 -13.59 13.40 -5.00
CA GLU A 81 -14.08 14.26 -6.07
C GLU A 81 -14.62 13.42 -7.22
N GLU A 82 -15.71 13.88 -7.83
CA GLU A 82 -16.38 13.19 -8.94
C GLU A 82 -15.42 12.78 -10.06
N LYS A 83 -14.47 13.67 -10.41
CA LYS A 83 -13.47 13.41 -11.45
C LYS A 83 -12.60 12.18 -11.17
N TYR A 84 -12.28 11.92 -9.91
CA TYR A 84 -11.47 10.77 -9.50
C TYR A 84 -12.33 9.53 -9.32
N GLN A 85 -13.50 9.67 -8.71
CA GLN A 85 -14.47 8.59 -8.58
C GLN A 85 -14.92 8.05 -9.95
N TYR A 86 -15.04 8.90 -10.96
CA TYR A 86 -15.30 8.49 -12.34
C TYR A 86 -14.19 7.56 -12.87
N LYS A 87 -12.92 7.94 -12.73
CA LYS A 87 -11.77 7.13 -13.19
C LYS A 87 -11.69 5.81 -12.44
N ILE A 88 -11.93 5.82 -11.13
CA ILE A 88 -11.97 4.60 -10.30
C ILE A 88 -13.09 3.67 -10.79
N ARG A 89 -14.31 4.18 -10.96
CA ARG A 89 -15.46 3.42 -11.48
C ARG A 89 -15.17 2.83 -12.84
N GLU A 90 -14.60 3.61 -13.75
CA GLU A 90 -14.26 3.14 -15.10
C GLU A 90 -13.32 1.92 -15.03
N GLN A 91 -12.26 1.98 -14.22
CA GLN A 91 -11.35 0.84 -14.06
C GLN A 91 -12.02 -0.38 -13.41
N LEU A 92 -12.83 -0.17 -12.37
CA LEU A 92 -13.56 -1.23 -11.68
C LEU A 92 -14.57 -1.97 -12.56
N LEU A 93 -15.24 -1.25 -13.47
CA LEU A 93 -16.22 -1.80 -14.40
C LEU A 93 -15.56 -2.41 -15.65
N LYS A 94 -14.41 -1.87 -16.06
CA LYS A 94 -13.65 -2.40 -17.21
C LYS A 94 -12.93 -3.71 -16.89
N HIS A 95 -12.57 -3.92 -15.62
CA HIS A 95 -11.77 -5.06 -15.17
C HIS A 95 -12.53 -5.85 -14.11
N GLU A 96 -13.36 -6.80 -14.55
CA GLU A 96 -14.12 -7.69 -13.66
C GLU A 96 -13.20 -8.58 -12.79
N ASP A 97 -11.98 -8.86 -13.27
CA ASP A 97 -10.93 -9.57 -12.56
C ASP A 97 -10.33 -8.78 -11.39
N VAL A 98 -10.58 -7.46 -11.29
CA VAL A 98 -10.21 -6.70 -10.09
C VAL A 98 -10.99 -7.21 -8.89
N LYS A 99 -10.26 -7.76 -7.91
CA LYS A 99 -10.79 -8.21 -6.61
C LYS A 99 -10.15 -7.49 -5.43
N ILE A 100 -9.08 -6.73 -5.68
CA ILE A 100 -8.36 -5.98 -4.66
C ILE A 100 -8.21 -4.53 -5.13
N VAL A 101 -8.47 -3.58 -4.25
CA VAL A 101 -8.12 -2.16 -4.45
C VAL A 101 -7.05 -1.76 -3.44
N TYR A 102 -5.91 -1.29 -3.95
CA TYR A 102 -4.77 -0.84 -3.17
C TYR A 102 -4.72 0.69 -3.18
N ILE A 103 -5.02 1.32 -2.03
CA ILE A 103 -5.16 2.78 -1.91
C ILE A 103 -3.99 3.37 -1.15
N SER A 104 -3.27 4.34 -1.72
CA SER A 104 -2.27 5.14 -0.99
C SER A 104 -2.66 6.61 -0.96
N ALA A 105 -3.04 7.14 0.20
CA ALA A 105 -3.38 8.55 0.37
C ALA A 105 -3.40 8.98 1.85
N GLY A 106 -3.31 10.28 2.09
CA GLY A 106 -3.40 10.90 3.42
C GLY A 106 -2.10 11.56 3.90
N GLY A 107 -0.95 11.15 3.38
CA GLY A 107 0.35 11.73 3.73
C GLY A 107 0.49 13.17 3.25
N ASN A 108 -0.07 13.49 2.08
CA ASN A 108 -0.11 14.87 1.59
C ASN A 108 -1.05 15.76 2.43
N ASP A 109 -2.17 15.23 2.94
CA ASP A 109 -3.05 15.93 3.87
C ASP A 109 -2.31 16.23 5.17
N PHE A 110 -1.71 15.20 5.77
CA PHE A 110 -0.90 15.35 6.98
C PHE A 110 0.17 16.43 6.78
N SER A 111 0.99 16.32 5.73
CA SER A 111 2.06 17.29 5.46
C SER A 111 1.59 18.72 5.17
N LYS A 112 0.31 18.90 4.81
CA LYS A 112 -0.28 20.22 4.53
C LYS A 112 -0.87 20.86 5.78
N TYR A 113 -1.54 20.06 6.61
CA TYR A 113 -2.38 20.58 7.69
C TYR A 113 -1.75 20.41 9.07
N TRP A 114 -0.91 19.39 9.26
CA TRP A 114 -0.26 19.15 10.54
C TRP A 114 0.90 20.12 10.76
N ASN A 115 1.02 20.59 11.99
CA ASN A 115 2.10 21.41 12.47
C ASN A 115 2.41 21.00 13.92
N LYS A 116 3.68 21.02 14.33
CA LYS A 116 4.09 20.59 15.68
C LYS A 116 3.50 21.43 16.82
N GLN A 117 2.97 22.62 16.53
CA GLN A 117 2.23 23.46 17.47
C GLN A 117 0.74 23.11 17.57
N ASN A 118 0.22 22.18 16.76
CA ASN A 118 -1.18 21.80 16.84
C ASN A 118 -1.52 21.25 18.22
N THR A 119 -2.68 21.67 18.72
CA THR A 119 -3.28 21.02 19.89
C THR A 119 -3.72 19.60 19.54
N GLU A 120 -3.91 18.75 20.54
CA GLU A 120 -4.43 17.39 20.35
C GLU A 120 -5.77 17.38 19.60
N ALA A 121 -6.64 18.35 19.88
CA ALA A 121 -7.93 18.49 19.21
C ALA A 121 -7.78 18.85 17.71
N GLU A 122 -6.86 19.75 17.37
CA GLU A 122 -6.57 20.10 15.98
C GLU A 122 -5.94 18.93 15.21
N GLU A 123 -4.97 18.24 15.83
CA GLU A 123 -4.35 17.04 15.26
C GLU A 123 -5.40 15.95 15.01
N THR A 124 -6.27 15.69 15.98
CA THR A 124 -7.37 14.74 15.85
C THR A 124 -8.34 15.14 14.73
N ALA A 125 -8.65 16.43 14.58
CA ALA A 125 -9.51 16.91 13.50
C ALA A 125 -8.88 16.69 12.11
N ILE A 126 -7.56 16.81 12.00
CA ILE A 126 -6.82 16.47 10.77
C ILE A 126 -6.93 14.98 10.48
N PHE A 127 -6.71 14.12 11.48
CA PHE A 127 -6.79 12.67 11.32
C PHE A 127 -8.20 12.21 10.95
N GLU A 128 -9.23 12.77 11.59
CA GLU A 128 -10.63 12.46 11.28
C GLU A 128 -10.99 12.86 9.85
N LYS A 129 -10.50 14.02 9.38
CA LYS A 129 -10.72 14.43 7.99
C LYS A 129 -10.08 13.46 7.00
N ILE A 130 -8.84 13.02 7.27
CA ILE A 130 -8.17 12.01 6.44
C ILE A 130 -8.96 10.71 6.44
N ARG A 131 -9.32 10.21 7.63
CA ARG A 131 -10.11 8.98 7.82
C ARG A 131 -11.43 9.06 7.06
N SER A 132 -12.19 10.14 7.20
CA SER A 132 -13.49 10.32 6.56
C SER A 132 -13.38 10.25 5.03
N HIS A 133 -12.40 10.92 4.43
CA HIS A 133 -12.24 10.83 2.97
C HIS A 133 -11.85 9.42 2.51
N LEU A 134 -10.97 8.73 3.26
CA LEU A 134 -10.57 7.36 2.98
C LEU A 134 -11.75 6.38 3.11
N GLN A 135 -12.61 6.58 4.11
CA GLN A 135 -13.85 5.82 4.26
C GLN A 135 -14.79 6.11 3.08
N ASN A 136 -15.03 7.37 2.74
CA ASN A 136 -15.96 7.74 1.68
C ASN A 136 -15.53 7.20 0.29
N VAL A 137 -14.24 7.19 -0.03
CA VAL A 137 -13.77 6.56 -1.28
C VAL A 137 -13.90 5.03 -1.22
N SER A 138 -13.70 4.42 -0.05
CA SER A 138 -13.87 2.97 0.13
C SER A 138 -15.33 2.56 -0.01
N ASP A 139 -16.25 3.30 0.62
CA ASP A 139 -17.70 3.11 0.50
C ASP A 139 -18.14 3.28 -0.96
N PHE A 140 -17.60 4.29 -1.64
CA PHE A 140 -17.83 4.48 -3.07
C PHE A 140 -17.38 3.27 -3.90
N ILE A 141 -16.15 2.77 -3.67
CA ILE A 141 -15.63 1.58 -4.37
C ILE A 141 -16.55 0.38 -4.13
N LEU A 142 -16.93 0.12 -2.88
CA LEU A 142 -17.81 -1.00 -2.54
C LEU A 142 -19.23 -0.83 -3.09
N SER A 143 -19.71 0.40 -3.27
CA SER A 143 -21.00 0.64 -3.93
C SER A 143 -21.00 0.30 -5.43
N VAL A 144 -19.81 0.34 -6.07
CA VAL A 144 -19.63 -0.03 -7.48
C VAL A 144 -19.32 -1.53 -7.61
N ARG A 145 -18.44 -2.04 -6.74
CA ARG A 145 -17.99 -3.43 -6.71
C ARG A 145 -17.99 -3.95 -5.28
N PRO A 146 -19.10 -4.52 -4.79
CA PRO A 146 -19.20 -5.00 -3.40
C PRO A 146 -18.36 -6.25 -3.12
N ASP A 147 -17.82 -6.89 -4.17
CA ASP A 147 -17.05 -8.12 -4.11
C ASP A 147 -15.53 -7.91 -3.99
N VAL A 148 -15.05 -6.67 -3.91
CA VAL A 148 -13.61 -6.37 -3.75
C VAL A 148 -13.21 -6.23 -2.30
N LYS A 149 -11.93 -6.49 -2.02
CA LYS A 149 -11.26 -6.11 -0.77
C LYS A 149 -10.42 -4.85 -0.98
N ILE A 150 -10.34 -4.01 0.04
CA ILE A 150 -9.64 -2.72 0.01
C ILE A 150 -8.52 -2.74 1.03
N LEU A 151 -7.29 -2.52 0.56
CA LEU A 151 -6.13 -2.27 1.41
C LEU A 151 -5.71 -0.82 1.26
N ILE A 152 -5.86 -0.06 2.34
CA ILE A 152 -5.38 1.31 2.46
C ILE A 152 -3.96 1.25 3.04
N THR A 153 -2.99 1.80 2.33
CA THR A 153 -1.58 1.82 2.73
C THR A 153 -1.16 3.22 3.17
N GLY A 154 -0.56 3.27 4.35
CA GLY A 154 0.20 4.41 4.86
C GLY A 154 1.64 4.40 4.36
N TYR A 155 2.52 5.02 5.15
CA TYR A 155 3.87 5.37 4.71
C TYR A 155 4.93 4.73 5.62
N ASP A 156 6.20 4.97 5.29
CA ASP A 156 7.35 4.76 6.16
C ASP A 156 7.84 6.13 6.67
N TYR A 157 8.82 6.15 7.57
CA TYR A 157 9.36 7.38 8.12
C TYR A 157 9.94 8.27 7.00
N PRO A 158 9.78 9.59 7.09
CA PRO A 158 10.41 10.49 6.15
C PRO A 158 11.90 10.69 6.47
N ASN A 159 12.58 11.36 5.55
CA ASN A 159 13.98 11.75 5.69
C ASN A 159 14.12 13.26 5.46
N PHE A 160 13.81 14.07 6.47
CA PHE A 160 13.85 15.54 6.34
C PHE A 160 15.19 16.18 6.68
N LYS A 161 16.03 15.50 7.48
CA LYS A 161 17.17 16.11 8.17
C LYS A 161 18.24 16.65 7.20
N ASP A 162 18.44 16.02 6.05
CA ASP A 162 19.47 16.43 5.08
C ASP A 162 18.88 17.12 3.82
N PHE A 163 17.56 17.39 3.73
CA PHE A 163 16.86 17.61 2.45
C PHE A 163 15.99 18.88 2.33
N ILE A 164 16.20 19.85 3.22
CA ILE A 164 15.62 21.21 3.15
C ILE A 164 16.10 21.99 1.90
N GLN A 165 16.98 21.45 1.06
CA GLN A 165 17.50 22.15 -0.12
C GLN A 165 16.59 22.04 -1.36
N ILE A 166 15.63 21.11 -1.39
CA ILE A 166 14.60 21.05 -2.43
C ILE A 166 13.41 21.94 -1.99
N LYS A 167 13.14 23.01 -2.74
CA LYS A 167 12.19 24.07 -2.34
C LYS A 167 10.81 23.54 -1.87
N PRO A 168 10.12 22.64 -2.59
CA PRO A 168 8.86 22.07 -2.10
C PRO A 168 8.95 21.34 -0.75
N TYR A 169 10.08 20.67 -0.46
CA TYR A 169 10.28 19.95 0.81
C TYR A 169 10.62 20.91 1.95
N LYS A 170 11.38 21.96 1.66
CA LYS A 170 11.60 23.06 2.59
C LYS A 170 10.29 23.69 3.03
N GLU A 171 9.44 24.08 2.08
CA GLU A 171 8.16 24.72 2.38
C GLU A 171 7.27 23.81 3.24
N LYS A 172 7.19 22.51 2.92
CA LYS A 172 6.46 21.55 3.77
C LYS A 172 7.06 21.46 5.18
N PHE A 173 8.38 21.33 5.31
CA PHE A 173 9.05 21.25 6.61
C PHE A 173 8.83 22.51 7.46
N GLU A 174 8.87 23.69 6.82
CA GLU A 174 8.62 24.98 7.47
C GLU A 174 7.15 25.11 7.89
N ASN A 175 6.20 24.71 7.02
CA ASN A 175 4.77 24.71 7.32
C ASN A 175 4.42 23.78 8.49
N MET A 176 5.13 22.66 8.65
CA MET A 176 4.99 21.76 9.80
C MET A 176 5.63 22.31 11.10
N GLY A 177 6.20 23.52 11.07
CA GLY A 177 6.82 24.15 12.25
C GLY A 177 8.24 23.68 12.52
N ARG A 178 8.93 23.10 11.52
CA ARG A 178 10.28 22.53 11.65
C ARG A 178 10.35 21.52 12.81
N PRO A 179 9.60 20.40 12.75
CA PRO A 179 9.63 19.37 13.79
C PRO A 179 11.00 18.68 13.82
N SER A 180 11.39 18.20 14.99
CA SER A 180 12.41 17.17 15.12
C SER A 180 11.93 15.85 14.51
N VAL A 181 12.86 14.94 14.24
CA VAL A 181 12.55 13.60 13.73
C VAL A 181 11.59 12.87 14.68
N LEU A 182 11.86 12.94 15.99
CA LEU A 182 11.01 12.34 17.01
C LEU A 182 9.59 12.91 17.00
N GLU A 183 9.42 14.24 16.97
CA GLU A 183 8.10 14.87 16.94
C GLU A 183 7.29 14.44 15.71
N LEU A 184 7.92 14.45 14.54
CA LEU A 184 7.26 14.09 13.28
C LEU A 184 6.90 12.61 13.21
N ASN A 185 7.84 11.71 13.50
CA ASN A 185 7.59 10.27 13.49
C ASN A 185 6.54 9.90 14.54
N SER A 186 6.56 10.53 15.72
CA SER A 186 5.53 10.32 16.74
C SER A 186 4.14 10.72 16.25
N ALA A 187 4.01 11.86 15.55
CA ALA A 187 2.75 12.31 14.98
C ALA A 187 2.23 11.39 13.86
N LEU A 188 3.13 10.90 13.00
CA LEU A 188 2.80 9.94 11.96
C LEU A 188 2.33 8.60 12.52
N LEU A 189 2.91 8.14 13.63
CA LEU A 189 2.46 6.95 14.36
C LEU A 189 1.10 7.15 15.02
N ARG A 190 0.84 8.32 15.63
CA ARG A 190 -0.49 8.66 16.15
C ARG A 190 -1.55 8.67 15.03
N MET A 191 -1.19 9.20 13.85
CA MET A 191 -2.07 9.12 12.68
C MET A 191 -2.33 7.66 12.27
N ALA A 192 -1.28 6.83 12.16
CA ALA A 192 -1.44 5.42 11.81
C ALA A 192 -2.34 4.67 12.79
N ALA A 193 -2.13 4.83 14.10
CA ALA A 193 -2.97 4.24 15.13
C ALA A 193 -4.43 4.75 15.05
N TYR A 194 -4.62 6.03 14.77
CA TYR A 194 -5.96 6.61 14.59
C TYR A 194 -6.70 6.00 13.39
N LEU A 195 -6.00 5.88 12.25
CA LEU A 195 -6.55 5.33 11.01
C LEU A 195 -6.81 3.83 11.11
N SER A 196 -5.85 3.05 11.63
CA SER A 196 -6.00 1.59 11.74
C SER A 196 -7.18 1.19 12.62
N THR A 197 -7.35 1.85 13.76
CA THR A 197 -8.44 1.56 14.71
C THR A 197 -9.83 1.95 14.20
N ARG A 198 -9.94 2.70 13.09
CA ARG A 198 -11.22 3.26 12.61
C ARG A 198 -11.55 2.96 11.15
N LEU A 199 -10.58 2.53 10.34
CA LEU A 199 -10.81 2.11 8.96
C LEU A 199 -10.92 0.59 8.83
N ASN A 200 -10.24 -0.17 9.70
CA ASN A 200 -10.38 -1.62 9.73
C ASN A 200 -11.82 -1.97 10.13
N ASN A 201 -12.51 -2.74 9.30
CA ASN A 201 -13.88 -3.15 9.59
C ASN A 201 -13.96 -4.63 9.99
N SER A 202 -15.03 -4.97 10.72
CA SER A 202 -15.22 -6.32 11.25
C SER A 202 -15.43 -7.39 10.16
N ALA A 203 -15.87 -6.97 8.96
CA ALA A 203 -16.01 -7.86 7.81
C ALA A 203 -14.66 -8.19 7.14
N GLY A 204 -13.58 -7.48 7.48
CA GLY A 204 -12.24 -7.71 6.96
C GLY A 204 -12.06 -7.35 5.48
N ASN A 205 -13.03 -6.70 4.85
CA ASN A 205 -12.94 -6.25 3.45
C ASN A 205 -12.36 -4.84 3.31
N ILE A 206 -12.19 -4.08 4.40
CA ILE A 206 -11.40 -2.84 4.43
C ILE A 206 -10.35 -2.98 5.52
N ASN A 207 -9.07 -2.84 5.14
CA ASN A 207 -7.95 -2.87 6.06
C ASN A 207 -7.00 -1.71 5.79
N TYR A 208 -6.32 -1.25 6.84
CA TYR A 208 -5.26 -0.27 6.81
C TYR A 208 -3.95 -0.92 7.23
N ILE A 209 -2.89 -0.66 6.47
CA ILE A 209 -1.52 -1.05 6.78
C ILE A 209 -0.60 0.16 6.73
N HIS A 210 0.40 0.25 7.60
CA HIS A 210 1.50 1.21 7.45
C HIS A 210 2.86 0.52 7.40
N HIS A 211 3.90 1.29 7.04
CA HIS A 211 5.25 0.79 6.83
C HIS A 211 6.29 1.46 7.73
N TYR A 212 5.89 2.23 8.74
CA TYR A 212 6.78 2.93 9.66
C TYR A 212 7.84 2.03 10.31
N GLY A 213 9.10 2.32 9.99
CA GLY A 213 10.29 1.60 10.45
C GLY A 213 10.68 0.41 9.59
N LEU A 214 9.99 0.14 8.49
CA LEU A 214 10.28 -0.99 7.61
C LEU A 214 11.65 -0.84 6.95
N MET A 215 12.02 0.36 6.51
CA MET A 215 13.32 0.59 5.89
C MET A 215 14.47 0.46 6.90
N HIS A 216 14.24 0.73 8.20
CA HIS A 216 15.24 0.45 9.23
C HIS A 216 15.56 -1.05 9.32
N TYR A 217 14.56 -1.93 9.22
CA TYR A 217 14.78 -3.37 9.20
C TYR A 217 15.65 -3.79 8.00
N TYR A 218 15.35 -3.29 6.81
CA TYR A 218 16.03 -3.75 5.59
C TYR A 218 17.40 -3.13 5.35
N TYR A 219 17.59 -1.88 5.74
CA TYR A 219 18.80 -1.12 5.41
C TYR A 219 19.65 -0.76 6.64
N GLY A 220 19.12 -0.88 7.85
CA GLY A 220 19.73 -0.33 9.06
C GLY A 220 19.66 1.20 9.03
N GLN A 221 20.51 1.85 9.84
CA GLN A 221 20.76 3.28 9.81
C GLN A 221 22.15 3.56 10.37
N LYS A 222 23.16 3.51 9.48
CA LYS A 222 24.59 3.56 9.85
C LYS A 222 24.97 4.78 10.68
N LYS A 223 24.31 5.92 10.43
CA LYS A 223 24.53 7.18 11.17
C LYS A 223 24.30 7.02 12.68
N TYR A 224 23.42 6.11 13.07
CA TYR A 224 23.09 5.82 14.46
C TYR A 224 23.58 4.44 14.91
N GLY A 225 24.45 3.78 14.12
CA GLY A 225 24.98 2.45 14.44
C GLY A 225 23.95 1.32 14.37
N LEU A 226 22.79 1.55 13.73
CA LEU A 226 21.78 0.53 13.55
C LEU A 226 22.12 -0.34 12.34
N GLU A 227 22.31 -1.64 12.55
CA GLU A 227 22.53 -2.60 11.49
C GLU A 227 21.20 -3.15 10.94
N LYS A 228 21.27 -3.78 9.77
CA LYS A 228 20.12 -4.44 9.16
C LYS A 228 19.56 -5.53 10.08
N LYS A 229 18.25 -5.71 10.05
CA LYS A 229 17.49 -6.74 10.79
C LYS A 229 17.58 -6.64 12.31
N GLN A 230 18.01 -5.50 12.86
CA GLN A 230 18.08 -5.27 14.31
C GLN A 230 16.80 -4.65 14.89
N THR A 231 15.85 -4.26 14.05
CA THR A 231 14.55 -3.71 14.46
C THR A 231 13.46 -4.77 14.32
N ALA A 232 12.22 -4.43 14.67
CA ALA A 232 11.07 -5.34 14.49
C ALA A 232 11.06 -5.98 13.09
N HIS A 233 10.86 -7.30 13.06
CA HIS A 233 10.67 -8.03 11.82
C HIS A 233 9.44 -7.49 11.09
N PRO A 234 9.40 -7.45 9.73
CA PRO A 234 8.25 -6.94 9.00
C PRO A 234 6.92 -7.58 9.41
N SER A 235 6.90 -8.85 9.82
CA SER A 235 5.68 -9.53 10.33
C SER A 235 5.09 -8.92 11.60
N LEU A 236 5.82 -8.06 12.30
CA LEU A 236 5.43 -7.40 13.55
C LEU A 236 5.16 -5.91 13.35
N ILE A 237 5.13 -5.43 12.09
CA ILE A 237 4.83 -4.04 11.75
C ILE A 237 3.42 -4.02 11.16
N SER A 238 2.51 -3.28 11.77
CA SER A 238 1.14 -3.08 11.29
C SER A 238 0.43 -4.40 10.94
N SER A 239 0.55 -5.41 11.80
CA SER A 239 -0.10 -6.71 11.57
C SER A 239 -1.61 -6.63 11.70
N PRO A 240 -2.37 -7.57 11.09
CA PRO A 240 -3.82 -7.65 11.28
C PRO A 240 -4.24 -7.63 12.76
N ASP A 241 -3.50 -8.32 13.62
CA ASP A 241 -3.77 -8.40 15.07
C ASP A 241 -3.23 -7.22 15.87
N SER A 242 -2.36 -6.40 15.30
CA SER A 242 -1.74 -5.25 15.97
C SER A 242 -1.43 -4.15 14.94
N PRO A 243 -2.45 -3.54 14.32
CA PRO A 243 -2.27 -2.70 13.14
C PRO A 243 -1.65 -1.32 13.46
N GLU A 244 -1.46 -0.99 14.74
CA GLU A 244 -0.71 0.17 15.23
C GLU A 244 0.77 -0.14 15.51
N SER A 245 1.17 -1.41 15.52
CA SER A 245 2.55 -1.81 15.79
C SER A 245 3.50 -1.26 14.72
N PHE A 246 4.65 -0.75 15.14
CA PHE A 246 5.63 -0.14 14.25
C PHE A 246 7.02 -0.74 14.46
N GLY A 247 7.87 -0.59 13.45
CA GLY A 247 9.26 -0.99 13.53
C GLY A 247 10.20 0.19 13.75
N GLY A 248 11.49 -0.10 13.77
CA GLY A 248 12.50 0.96 13.80
C GLY A 248 12.57 1.73 15.11
N ASP A 249 13.34 2.82 15.07
CA ASP A 249 13.43 3.81 16.14
C ASP A 249 12.80 5.11 15.67
N ILE A 250 11.84 5.62 16.45
CA ILE A 250 11.08 6.84 16.14
C ILE A 250 11.94 8.10 16.15
N SER A 251 13.12 8.08 16.75
CA SER A 251 14.08 9.18 16.75
C SER A 251 14.96 9.23 15.50
N MET A 252 14.82 8.26 14.59
CA MET A 252 15.62 8.13 13.38
C MET A 252 14.83 8.38 12.10
N GLU A 253 15.45 9.08 11.15
CA GLU A 253 14.96 9.21 9.79
C GLU A 253 15.12 7.91 8.99
N THR A 254 14.32 7.74 7.93
CA THR A 254 14.53 6.62 6.99
C THR A 254 15.96 6.62 6.44
N PRO A 255 16.60 5.44 6.35
CA PRO A 255 17.96 5.32 5.83
C PRO A 255 18.09 5.85 4.40
N PRO A 256 19.18 6.56 4.07
CA PRO A 256 19.46 7.06 2.73
C PRO A 256 19.28 6.03 1.61
N GLU A 257 19.66 4.76 1.84
CA GLU A 257 19.51 3.65 0.90
C GLU A 257 18.04 3.29 0.61
N GLY A 258 17.15 3.59 1.55
CA GLY A 258 15.71 3.43 1.41
C GLY A 258 15.04 4.55 0.62
N CYS A 259 15.68 5.71 0.46
CA CYS A 259 15.10 6.90 -0.20
C CYS A 259 15.35 6.93 -1.71
N MET A 260 14.40 7.51 -2.44
CA MET A 260 14.58 7.84 -3.86
C MET A 260 15.73 8.84 -4.03
N ARG A 261 16.48 8.74 -5.13
CA ARG A 261 17.45 9.76 -5.54
C ARG A 261 16.78 10.70 -6.54
N VAL A 262 16.63 11.98 -6.17
CA VAL A 262 16.15 13.03 -7.09
C VAL A 262 17.28 13.44 -8.04
N THR A 263 18.52 13.49 -7.53
CA THR A 263 19.73 13.67 -8.35
C THR A 263 20.86 12.81 -7.78
N LYS A 264 22.04 12.82 -8.42
CA LYS A 264 23.25 12.19 -7.84
C LYS A 264 23.59 12.72 -6.44
N LYS A 265 23.20 13.96 -6.11
CA LYS A 265 23.53 14.64 -4.85
C LYS A 265 22.37 14.70 -3.85
N TYR A 266 21.13 14.53 -4.32
CA TYR A 266 19.94 14.78 -3.50
C TYR A 266 19.06 13.55 -3.40
N LEU A 267 18.70 13.19 -2.18
CA LEU A 267 17.67 12.21 -1.89
C LEU A 267 16.32 12.91 -1.72
N ASP A 268 15.29 12.12 -1.92
CA ASP A 268 13.93 12.49 -1.64
C ASP A 268 13.63 12.36 -0.15
N ALA A 269 12.87 13.31 0.40
CA ALA A 269 12.52 13.35 1.82
C ALA A 269 11.30 12.48 2.18
N PHE A 270 10.52 12.05 1.19
CA PHE A 270 9.25 11.35 1.39
C PHE A 270 9.16 10.02 0.67
N HIS A 271 9.81 9.91 -0.50
CA HIS A 271 9.61 8.78 -1.39
C HIS A 271 10.73 7.77 -1.26
N LEU A 272 10.33 6.50 -1.29
CA LEU A 272 11.24 5.38 -1.25
C LEU A 272 11.96 5.20 -2.59
N SER A 273 13.13 4.56 -2.56
CA SER A 273 13.78 4.06 -3.75
C SER A 273 12.90 2.99 -4.42
N PRO A 274 13.12 2.65 -5.71
CA PRO A 274 12.42 1.53 -6.36
C PRO A 274 12.41 0.26 -5.50
N ASN A 275 13.56 -0.08 -4.92
CA ASN A 275 13.72 -1.25 -4.05
C ASN A 275 13.06 -1.07 -2.67
N GLY A 276 12.94 0.16 -2.18
CA GLY A 276 12.16 0.47 -0.97
C GLY A 276 10.66 0.29 -1.21
N PHE A 277 10.14 0.76 -2.33
CA PHE A 277 8.74 0.51 -2.73
C PHE A 277 8.44 -0.98 -2.93
N GLN A 278 9.36 -1.76 -3.52
CA GLN A 278 9.22 -3.23 -3.59
C GLN A 278 9.08 -3.85 -2.20
N LYS A 279 9.87 -3.41 -1.22
CA LYS A 279 9.79 -3.89 0.17
C LYS A 279 8.49 -3.48 0.86
N ALA A 280 8.01 -2.26 0.63
CA ALA A 280 6.73 -1.81 1.15
C ALA A 280 5.59 -2.65 0.58
N PHE A 281 5.59 -2.92 -0.74
CA PHE A 281 4.57 -3.77 -1.33
C PHE A 281 4.70 -5.24 -0.90
N ARG A 282 5.92 -5.77 -0.76
CA ARG A 282 6.17 -7.09 -0.15
C ARG A 282 5.55 -7.21 1.23
N HIS A 283 5.69 -6.15 2.03
CA HIS A 283 5.08 -6.09 3.35
C HIS A 283 3.55 -6.19 3.24
N SER A 284 2.92 -5.42 2.34
CA SER A 284 1.48 -5.55 2.08
C SER A 284 1.06 -6.94 1.60
N ILE A 285 1.85 -7.58 0.73
CA ILE A 285 1.59 -8.96 0.28
C ILE A 285 1.62 -9.90 1.47
N TYR A 286 2.69 -9.85 2.25
CA TYR A 286 2.92 -10.76 3.35
C TYR A 286 1.86 -10.63 4.45
N MET A 287 1.39 -9.40 4.75
CA MET A 287 0.43 -9.18 5.83
C MET A 287 -1.04 -9.37 5.42
N TYR A 288 -1.38 -9.14 4.14
CA TYR A 288 -2.78 -9.15 3.69
C TYR A 288 -2.98 -9.79 2.32
N LEU A 289 -2.24 -9.33 1.29
CA LEU A 289 -2.63 -9.65 -0.08
C LEU A 289 -2.40 -11.12 -0.44
N ALA A 290 -1.45 -11.82 0.17
CA ALA A 290 -1.21 -13.23 -0.10
C ALA A 290 -2.46 -14.07 0.18
N GLU A 291 -3.11 -13.86 1.32
CA GLU A 291 -4.34 -14.56 1.68
C GLU A 291 -5.47 -14.24 0.69
N TRP A 292 -5.67 -12.96 0.35
CA TRP A 292 -6.72 -12.54 -0.57
C TRP A 292 -6.49 -13.05 -1.99
N LEU A 293 -5.23 -13.08 -2.44
CA LEU A 293 -4.88 -13.64 -3.74
C LEU A 293 -5.20 -15.14 -3.80
N GLU A 294 -4.93 -15.90 -2.73
CA GLU A 294 -5.31 -17.31 -2.65
C GLU A 294 -6.83 -17.51 -2.56
N GLU A 295 -7.55 -16.66 -1.84
CA GLU A 295 -9.01 -16.67 -1.74
C GLU A 295 -9.67 -16.49 -3.11
N PHE A 296 -9.22 -15.51 -3.89
CA PHE A 296 -9.80 -15.18 -5.20
C PHE A 296 -9.28 -16.05 -6.36
N SER A 297 -8.26 -16.88 -6.11
CA SER A 297 -7.72 -17.82 -7.12
C SER A 297 -8.41 -19.20 -7.10
N ARG A 298 -9.34 -19.44 -6.17
CA ARG A 298 -10.07 -20.71 -6.02
C ARG A 298 -11.45 -20.65 -6.67
#